data_AF-A0A6A5ANU1-F1
#
_entry.id   AF-A0A6A5ANU1-F1
#
_cell.length_a   1.000
_cell.length_b   1.000
_cell.length_c   1.000
_cell.angle_alpha   90.00
_cell.angle_beta   90.00
_cell.angle_gamma   90.00
#
_symmetry.space_group_name_H-M   'P 1'
#
loop_
_entity.id
_entity.type
_entity.pdbx_description
1 polymer ?
#
loop_
_entity_poly.entity_id
_entity_poly.type
_entity_poly.pdbx_seq_one_letter_code
_entity_poly.pdbx_strand_id
1 'polypeptide(L)'
;MLRVLVLSVLLACCAVDAAPARVSVDTSLDLPWFSYEGDSHFEFGEALGKQFRVEINDRLRLSSQLQGVLLPFYATPLGKSTYDKYLSAHNHTFPDYVEELQGISAGSGVPFSTLFLINIVEEYGHSIPIPNAFESQLHCSDLVLHTSDVCVVGHNEDSGAGDVNRTALVTAKIKNNPWFTAFTYLGDLPTGAFGANQHGVAFSMNYVEPLDIDVGGLGRGFISRDLLGATSHDDAVARITRPGQASGHNFQLMDVPTARVLNIEVASFNRTNIREITAGSAPFFHTNQYQSLLIRQPVFPSSYHRLRRYTHVTPPSSVASILALLGDQGDTSYPIFHDDKSHAKGELSNWTLITVLFDVKNGVLYLLRPRVNPGEARVAMVVDLLDVQHVKVLHTASEQDLAKTNMLATTKARS
;
A
#
# COMPACT_ATOMS: atom_id res chain seq x y z
N MET A 1 -60.68 -17.68 -15.15
CA MET A 1 -59.27 -18.14 -15.29
C MET A 1 -58.54 -17.12 -16.15
N LEU A 2 -57.90 -16.12 -15.53
CA LEU A 2 -57.19 -15.04 -16.21
C LEU A 2 -55.71 -15.19 -15.88
N ARG A 3 -54.90 -15.63 -16.85
CA ARG A 3 -53.45 -15.71 -16.72
C ARG A 3 -52.87 -14.32 -16.91
N VAL A 4 -52.34 -13.73 -15.84
CA VAL A 4 -51.51 -12.53 -15.89
C VAL A 4 -50.11 -12.95 -16.32
N LEU A 5 -49.68 -12.50 -17.50
CA LEU A 5 -48.33 -12.69 -18.00
C LEU A 5 -47.43 -11.65 -17.31
N VAL A 6 -46.56 -12.09 -16.41
CA VAL A 6 -45.52 -11.25 -15.82
C VAL A 6 -44.40 -11.11 -16.87
N LEU A 7 -44.28 -9.91 -17.44
CA LEU A 7 -43.20 -9.57 -18.36
C LEU A 7 -41.97 -9.18 -17.52
N SER A 8 -41.01 -10.10 -17.38
CA SER A 8 -39.72 -9.84 -16.77
C SER A 8 -38.92 -8.90 -17.66
N VAL A 9 -38.82 -7.62 -17.29
CA VAL A 9 -37.89 -6.68 -17.92
C VAL A 9 -36.50 -7.01 -17.40
N LEU A 10 -35.71 -7.75 -18.18
CA LEU A 10 -34.26 -7.78 -18.01
C LEU A 10 -33.72 -6.41 -18.39
N LEU A 11 -33.42 -5.56 -17.41
CA LEU A 11 -32.45 -4.50 -17.61
C LEU A 11 -31.09 -5.18 -17.78
N ALA A 12 -30.61 -5.26 -19.02
CA ALA A 12 -29.20 -5.46 -19.30
C ALA A 12 -28.45 -4.26 -18.69
N CYS A 13 -27.84 -4.47 -17.52
CA CYS A 13 -26.75 -3.61 -17.08
C CYS A 13 -25.61 -3.83 -18.09
N CYS A 14 -25.50 -2.95 -19.06
CA CYS A 14 -24.27 -2.79 -19.82
C CYS A 14 -23.24 -2.25 -18.82
N ALA A 15 -22.58 -3.15 -18.08
CA ALA A 15 -21.25 -2.87 -17.58
C ALA A 15 -20.43 -2.54 -18.82
N VAL A 16 -20.07 -1.28 -18.99
CA VAL A 16 -19.10 -0.90 -19.99
C VAL A 16 -17.79 -1.48 -19.47
N ASP A 17 -17.40 -2.64 -20.01
CA ASP A 17 -16.03 -3.14 -19.95
C ASP A 17 -15.16 -2.12 -20.68
N ALA A 18 -14.88 -1.00 -20.01
CA ALA A 18 -13.84 -0.09 -20.43
C ALA A 18 -12.54 -0.87 -20.24
N ALA A 19 -11.94 -1.28 -21.37
CA ALA A 19 -10.58 -1.79 -21.35
C ALA A 19 -9.72 -0.85 -20.48
N PRO A 20 -8.91 -1.38 -19.56
CA PRO A 20 -8.12 -0.55 -18.65
C PRO A 20 -7.37 0.47 -19.49
N ALA A 21 -7.38 1.73 -19.06
CA ALA A 21 -6.71 2.80 -19.76
C ALA A 21 -5.27 2.35 -20.05
N ARG A 22 -4.90 2.27 -21.33
CA ARG A 22 -3.52 1.95 -21.72
C ARG A 22 -2.64 3.09 -21.25
N VAL A 23 -1.99 2.92 -20.11
CA VAL A 23 -0.98 3.86 -19.62
C VAL A 23 0.34 3.49 -20.28
N SER A 24 1.02 4.48 -20.85
CA SER A 24 2.40 4.29 -21.29
C SER A 24 3.28 4.16 -20.05
N VAL A 25 3.77 2.95 -19.78
CA VAL A 25 4.78 2.73 -18.75
C VAL A 25 6.12 3.25 -19.25
N ASP A 26 6.48 4.44 -18.77
CA ASP A 26 7.83 4.94 -18.96
C ASP A 26 8.77 4.31 -17.92
N THR A 27 9.49 3.26 -18.29
CA THR A 27 10.46 2.58 -17.41
C THR A 27 11.76 3.38 -17.18
N SER A 28 11.92 4.53 -17.84
CA SER A 28 13.06 5.43 -17.65
C SER A 28 12.90 6.31 -16.41
N LEU A 29 11.67 6.56 -15.95
CA LEU A 29 11.40 7.39 -14.77
C LEU A 29 11.83 6.68 -13.48
N ASP A 30 12.74 7.32 -12.76
CA ASP A 30 13.14 6.89 -11.42
C ASP A 30 12.04 7.24 -10.39
N LEU A 31 12.05 6.58 -9.23
CA LEU A 31 11.19 6.95 -8.11
C LEU A 31 11.68 8.31 -7.57
N PRO A 32 10.83 9.35 -7.51
CA PRO A 32 11.19 10.61 -6.88
C PRO A 32 11.45 10.43 -5.37
N TRP A 33 12.40 11.19 -4.83
CA TRP A 33 12.66 11.28 -3.40
C TRP A 33 12.48 12.72 -2.92
N PHE A 34 11.74 12.90 -1.83
CA PHE A 34 11.49 14.18 -1.17
C PHE A 34 11.91 14.11 0.29
N SER A 35 12.65 15.13 0.74
CA SER A 35 13.11 15.25 2.12
C SER A 35 12.60 16.54 2.76
N TYR A 36 12.22 16.48 4.04
CA TYR A 36 11.75 17.65 4.79
C TYR A 36 12.12 17.57 6.28
N GLU A 37 12.53 18.69 6.86
CA GLU A 37 12.62 18.87 8.31
C GLU A 37 11.97 20.21 8.68
N GLY A 38 11.09 20.20 9.67
CA GLY A 38 10.41 21.41 10.14
C GLY A 38 9.47 21.15 11.30
N ASP A 39 8.78 22.19 11.75
CA ASP A 39 7.96 22.15 12.98
C ASP A 39 6.44 22.22 12.72
N SER A 40 6.00 22.07 11.47
CA SER A 40 4.60 22.23 11.08
C SER A 40 4.14 21.13 10.11
N HIS A 41 3.02 20.47 10.43
CA HIS A 41 2.41 19.49 9.53
C HIS A 41 1.84 20.18 8.29
N PHE A 42 1.25 21.37 8.45
CA PHE A 42 0.81 22.18 7.32
C PHE A 42 1.94 22.51 6.36
N GLU A 43 3.09 23.00 6.86
CA GLU A 43 4.21 23.41 6.01
C GLU A 43 4.85 22.22 5.31
N PHE A 44 4.96 21.07 6.00
CA PHE A 44 5.37 19.81 5.38
C PHE A 44 4.45 19.45 4.21
N GLY A 45 3.13 19.42 4.45
CA GLY A 45 2.15 19.12 3.43
C GLY A 45 2.19 20.12 2.26
N GLU A 46 2.35 21.41 2.56
CA GLU A 46 2.43 22.46 1.55
C GLU A 46 3.68 22.31 0.68
N ALA A 47 4.84 22.01 1.27
CA ALA A 47 6.07 21.75 0.55
C ALA A 47 5.95 20.53 -0.38
N LEU A 48 5.41 19.42 0.13
CA LEU A 48 5.16 18.20 -0.66
C LEU A 48 4.19 18.48 -1.82
N GLY A 49 3.08 19.17 -1.53
CA GLY A 49 2.06 19.55 -2.50
C GLY A 49 2.58 20.49 -3.59
N LYS A 50 3.47 21.44 -3.24
CA LYS A 50 4.13 22.34 -4.20
C LYS A 50 5.10 21.56 -5.10
N GLN A 51 5.91 20.69 -4.50
CA GLN A 51 6.93 19.91 -5.21
C GLN A 51 6.31 19.01 -6.28
N PHE A 52 5.21 18.32 -5.93
CA PHE A 52 4.57 17.33 -6.80
C PHE A 52 3.23 17.80 -7.35
N ARG A 53 3.03 19.11 -7.50
CA ARG A 53 1.75 19.69 -7.92
C ARG A 53 1.21 19.04 -9.19
N VAL A 54 2.07 18.84 -10.19
CA VAL A 54 1.67 18.31 -11.50
C VAL A 54 1.23 16.86 -11.36
N GLU A 55 2.02 16.04 -10.70
CA GLU A 55 1.80 14.61 -10.51
C GLU A 55 0.56 14.34 -9.64
N ILE A 56 0.36 15.12 -8.57
CA ILE A 56 -0.85 15.04 -7.72
C ILE A 56 -2.10 15.32 -8.55
N ASN A 57 -2.12 16.45 -9.29
CA ASN A 57 -3.27 16.80 -10.12
C ASN A 57 -3.52 15.74 -11.20
N ASP A 58 -2.45 15.21 -11.81
CA ASP A 58 -2.55 14.19 -12.84
C ASP A 58 -3.09 12.86 -12.30
N ARG A 59 -2.65 12.42 -11.11
CA ARG A 59 -3.13 11.20 -10.46
C ARG A 59 -4.62 11.28 -10.18
N LEU A 60 -5.06 12.37 -9.54
CA LEU A 60 -6.46 12.54 -9.16
C LEU A 60 -7.38 12.71 -10.38
N ARG A 61 -6.88 13.30 -11.47
CA ARG A 61 -7.58 13.38 -12.75
C ARG A 61 -7.76 12.00 -13.40
N LEU A 62 -6.78 11.11 -13.26
CA LEU A 62 -6.77 9.77 -13.86
C LEU A 62 -7.45 8.71 -12.98
N SER A 63 -7.69 9.00 -11.70
CA SER A 63 -8.39 8.08 -10.80
C SER A 63 -9.86 7.90 -11.18
N SER A 64 -10.19 6.76 -11.79
CA SER A 64 -11.56 6.42 -12.16
C SER A 64 -12.47 6.24 -10.94
N GLN A 65 -11.93 5.69 -9.85
CA GLN A 65 -12.63 5.58 -8.56
C GLN A 65 -13.03 6.95 -8.03
N LEU A 66 -12.08 7.90 -7.97
CA LEU A 66 -12.35 9.24 -7.46
C LEU A 66 -13.36 9.98 -8.34
N GLN A 67 -13.11 10.03 -9.65
CA GLN A 67 -13.92 10.83 -10.58
C GLN A 67 -15.30 10.22 -10.86
N GLY A 68 -15.36 8.89 -11.01
CA GLY A 68 -16.57 8.17 -11.42
C GLY A 68 -17.45 7.70 -10.25
N VAL A 69 -16.89 7.56 -9.04
CA VAL A 69 -17.60 6.96 -7.91
C VAL A 69 -17.63 7.87 -6.69
N LEU A 70 -16.47 8.26 -6.15
CA LEU A 70 -16.41 8.97 -4.87
C LEU A 70 -16.95 10.40 -4.95
N LEU A 71 -16.52 11.19 -5.94
CA LEU A 71 -16.98 12.58 -6.13
C LEU A 71 -18.49 12.65 -6.47
N PRO A 72 -19.04 11.80 -7.36
CA PRO A 72 -20.48 11.73 -7.57
C PRO A 72 -21.26 11.37 -6.30
N PHE A 73 -20.79 10.40 -5.51
CA PHE A 73 -21.45 10.07 -4.24
C PHE A 73 -21.36 11.23 -3.24
N TYR A 74 -20.21 11.87 -3.10
CA TYR A 74 -20.00 13.05 -2.25
C TYR A 74 -20.93 14.21 -2.58
N ALA A 75 -21.31 14.38 -3.85
CA ALA A 75 -22.27 15.39 -4.28
C ALA A 75 -23.73 15.11 -3.83
N THR A 76 -24.03 13.91 -3.33
CA THR A 76 -25.35 13.57 -2.77
C THR A 76 -25.46 13.98 -1.29
N PRO A 77 -26.68 14.21 -0.77
CA PRO A 77 -26.87 14.49 0.66
C PRO A 77 -26.33 13.39 1.57
N LEU A 78 -26.54 12.12 1.18
CA LEU A 78 -26.04 10.97 1.94
C LEU A 78 -24.51 10.94 1.93
N GLY A 79 -23.87 11.01 0.76
CA GLY A 79 -22.42 10.99 0.66
C GLY A 79 -21.77 12.16 1.39
N LYS A 80 -22.32 13.37 1.28
CA LYS A 80 -21.84 14.52 2.05
C LYS A 80 -21.92 14.26 3.57
N SER A 81 -23.03 13.72 4.05
CA SER A 81 -23.19 13.39 5.47
C SER A 81 -22.24 12.26 5.93
N THR A 82 -21.94 11.29 5.07
CA THR A 82 -20.97 10.23 5.32
C THR A 82 -19.56 10.79 5.39
N TYR A 83 -19.19 11.66 4.44
CA TYR A 83 -17.90 12.35 4.44
C TYR A 83 -17.71 13.15 5.73
N ASP A 84 -18.74 13.89 6.18
CA ASP A 84 -18.65 14.71 7.39
C ASP A 84 -18.43 13.87 8.65
N LYS A 85 -18.97 12.64 8.71
CA LYS A 85 -18.70 11.69 9.80
C LYS A 85 -17.22 11.28 9.81
N TYR A 86 -16.70 10.86 8.66
CA TYR A 86 -15.28 10.52 8.52
C TYR A 86 -14.40 11.70 8.92
N LEU A 87 -14.63 12.88 8.35
CA LEU A 87 -13.83 14.07 8.64
C LEU A 87 -13.89 14.45 10.13
N SER A 88 -15.04 14.30 10.79
CA SER A 88 -15.17 14.53 12.23
C SER A 88 -14.30 13.57 13.05
N ALA A 89 -14.33 12.26 12.75
CA ALA A 89 -13.52 11.26 13.45
C ALA A 89 -12.01 11.52 13.29
N HIS A 90 -11.58 11.92 12.09
CA HIS A 90 -10.18 12.22 11.79
C HIS A 90 -9.72 13.54 12.42
N ASN A 91 -10.54 14.60 12.42
CA ASN A 91 -10.21 15.83 13.16
C ASN A 91 -10.06 15.58 14.66
N HIS A 92 -10.90 14.71 15.23
CA HIS A 92 -10.82 14.37 16.64
C HIS A 92 -9.55 13.57 16.99
N THR A 93 -9.17 12.63 16.12
CA THR A 93 -8.13 11.64 16.42
C THR A 93 -6.75 12.03 15.90
N PHE A 94 -6.71 12.67 14.73
CA PHE A 94 -5.50 12.96 13.96
C PHE A 94 -5.50 14.41 13.42
N PRO A 95 -5.69 15.43 14.28
CA PRO A 95 -5.75 16.83 13.82
C PRO A 95 -4.49 17.25 13.06
N ASP A 96 -3.31 16.79 13.49
CA ASP A 96 -2.03 17.06 12.81
C ASP A 96 -2.00 16.50 11.37
N TYR A 97 -2.56 15.31 11.13
CA TYR A 97 -2.57 14.72 9.79
C TYR A 97 -3.68 15.30 8.90
N VAL A 98 -4.76 15.80 9.50
CA VAL A 98 -5.74 16.61 8.76
C VAL A 98 -5.09 17.94 8.32
N GLU A 99 -4.31 18.58 9.19
CA GLU A 99 -3.53 19.78 8.87
C GLU A 99 -2.50 19.50 7.75
N GLU A 100 -1.84 18.34 7.79
CA GLU A 100 -0.94 17.87 6.72
C GLU A 100 -1.64 17.83 5.34
N LEU A 101 -2.85 17.24 5.27
CA LEU A 101 -3.65 17.23 4.04
C LEU A 101 -4.11 18.63 3.59
N GLN A 102 -4.38 19.54 4.54
CA GLN A 102 -4.66 20.95 4.21
C GLN A 102 -3.42 21.63 3.61
N GLY A 103 -2.23 21.31 4.11
CA GLY A 103 -0.97 21.71 3.50
C GLY A 103 -0.85 21.21 2.07
N ILE A 104 -1.05 19.90 1.84
CA ILE A 104 -1.01 19.30 0.50
C ILE A 104 -2.02 19.99 -0.43
N SER A 105 -3.22 20.31 0.08
CA SER A 105 -4.23 21.09 -0.64
C SER A 105 -3.71 22.46 -1.06
N ALA A 106 -3.12 23.23 -0.14
CA ALA A 106 -2.57 24.54 -0.43
C ALA A 106 -1.41 24.48 -1.44
N GLY A 107 -0.53 23.48 -1.32
CA GLY A 107 0.63 23.35 -2.20
C GLY A 107 0.29 22.88 -3.62
N SER A 108 -0.60 21.89 -3.72
CA SER A 108 -1.01 21.29 -5.00
C SER A 108 -2.12 22.06 -5.72
N GLY A 109 -2.86 22.91 -4.99
CA GLY A 109 -4.06 23.60 -5.51
C GLY A 109 -5.28 22.68 -5.64
N VAL A 110 -5.20 21.43 -5.20
CA VAL A 110 -6.34 20.49 -5.19
C VAL A 110 -7.24 20.80 -4.00
N PRO A 111 -8.58 20.76 -4.12
CA PRO A 111 -9.49 20.95 -2.99
C PRO A 111 -9.23 19.95 -1.87
N PHE A 112 -9.17 20.43 -0.63
CA PHE A 112 -8.99 19.58 0.57
C PHE A 112 -9.98 18.42 0.62
N SER A 113 -11.26 18.63 0.26
CA SER A 113 -12.25 17.57 0.27
C SER A 113 -11.92 16.41 -0.67
N THR A 114 -11.31 16.71 -1.82
CA THR A 114 -10.87 15.71 -2.80
C THR A 114 -9.68 14.92 -2.25
N LEU A 115 -8.72 15.60 -1.61
CA LEU A 115 -7.56 14.96 -0.98
C LEU A 115 -7.99 14.10 0.21
N PHE A 116 -8.91 14.59 1.05
CA PHE A 116 -9.45 13.78 2.14
C PHE A 116 -10.13 12.52 1.61
N LEU A 117 -10.99 12.63 0.59
CA LEU A 117 -11.67 11.49 -0.03
C LEU A 117 -10.70 10.42 -0.55
N ILE A 118 -9.63 10.80 -1.26
CA ILE A 118 -8.69 9.80 -1.79
C ILE A 118 -7.89 9.11 -0.67
N ASN A 119 -7.64 9.79 0.45
CA ASN A 119 -6.96 9.22 1.63
C ASN A 119 -7.84 8.23 2.42
N ILE A 120 -9.15 8.24 2.18
CA ILE A 120 -10.11 7.27 2.74
C ILE A 120 -10.85 6.52 1.63
N VAL A 121 -10.19 6.31 0.48
CA VAL A 121 -10.80 5.77 -0.75
C VAL A 121 -11.52 4.45 -0.51
N GLU A 122 -10.89 3.55 0.26
CA GLU A 122 -11.45 2.25 0.59
C GLU A 122 -12.62 2.39 1.57
N GLU A 123 -12.47 3.17 2.64
CA GLU A 123 -13.48 3.30 3.68
C GLU A 123 -14.73 4.02 3.18
N TYR A 124 -14.53 5.14 2.49
CA TYR A 124 -15.62 5.93 1.93
C TYR A 124 -16.27 5.20 0.75
N GLY A 125 -15.48 4.54 -0.10
CA GLY A 125 -15.97 3.72 -1.22
C GLY A 125 -16.89 2.59 -0.77
N HIS A 126 -16.47 1.79 0.22
CA HIS A 126 -17.30 0.71 0.75
C HIS A 126 -18.47 1.19 1.61
N SER A 127 -18.55 2.48 1.92
CA SER A 127 -19.74 3.09 2.56
C SER A 127 -20.86 3.42 1.55
N ILE A 128 -20.64 3.20 0.25
CA ILE A 128 -21.61 3.49 -0.81
C ILE A 128 -22.65 2.37 -0.89
N PRO A 129 -23.96 2.67 -0.82
CA PRO A 129 -25.01 1.66 -0.94
C PRO A 129 -25.06 1.01 -2.33
N ILE A 130 -25.40 -0.28 -2.36
CA ILE A 130 -25.74 -1.06 -3.57
C ILE A 130 -26.90 -0.38 -4.33
N PRO A 131 -26.90 -0.34 -5.68
CA PRO A 131 -26.02 -1.06 -6.61
C PRO A 131 -24.74 -0.32 -7.06
N ASN A 132 -24.44 0.85 -6.49
CA ASN A 132 -23.27 1.65 -6.89
C ASN A 132 -21.99 1.17 -6.19
N ALA A 133 -21.79 -0.15 -6.11
CA ALA A 133 -20.72 -0.75 -5.32
C ALA A 133 -19.35 -0.28 -5.80
N PHE A 134 -18.51 0.11 -4.85
CA PHE A 134 -17.11 0.40 -5.07
C PHE A 134 -16.33 -0.91 -5.19
N GLU A 135 -15.38 -0.97 -6.13
CA GLU A 135 -14.43 -2.08 -6.24
C GLU A 135 -13.02 -1.54 -5.98
N SER A 136 -12.31 -2.15 -5.02
CA SER A 136 -10.92 -1.80 -4.70
C SER A 136 -9.97 -2.17 -5.84
N GLN A 137 -8.95 -1.35 -6.05
CA GLN A 137 -7.89 -1.55 -7.05
C GLN A 137 -6.57 -2.00 -6.41
N LEU A 138 -6.52 -2.24 -5.10
CA LEU A 138 -5.29 -2.60 -4.40
C LEU A 138 -5.07 -4.12 -4.40
N HIS A 139 -3.92 -4.56 -4.90
CA HIS A 139 -3.64 -5.99 -5.15
C HIS A 139 -2.28 -6.48 -4.61
N CYS A 140 -1.76 -5.84 -3.57
CA CYS A 140 -0.43 -6.06 -2.99
C CYS A 140 -0.12 -7.52 -2.57
N SER A 141 1.17 -7.86 -2.56
CA SER A 141 1.67 -9.17 -2.13
C SER A 141 2.87 -9.05 -1.19
N ASP A 142 2.86 -9.75 -0.07
CA ASP A 142 3.99 -9.86 0.86
C ASP A 142 4.54 -11.28 0.91
N LEU A 143 5.84 -11.39 1.18
CA LEU A 143 6.49 -12.65 1.51
C LEU A 143 7.51 -12.46 2.64
N VAL A 144 7.33 -13.22 3.72
CA VAL A 144 8.25 -13.24 4.87
C VAL A 144 9.06 -14.54 4.86
N LEU A 145 10.38 -14.42 4.90
CA LEU A 145 11.30 -15.55 5.12
C LEU A 145 12.12 -15.26 6.38
N HIS A 146 11.91 -16.09 7.40
CA HIS A 146 12.61 -15.98 8.68
C HIS A 146 13.26 -17.31 9.06
N THR A 147 14.59 -17.35 9.03
CA THR A 147 15.45 -18.44 9.49
C THR A 147 16.40 -17.93 10.59
N SER A 148 17.26 -18.78 11.14
CA SER A 148 18.33 -18.33 12.05
C SER A 148 19.23 -17.27 11.44
N ASP A 149 19.47 -17.36 10.13
CA ASP A 149 20.46 -16.57 9.41
C ASP A 149 19.87 -15.42 8.62
N VAL A 150 18.57 -15.49 8.30
CA VAL A 150 17.87 -14.57 7.40
C VAL A 150 16.58 -14.09 8.04
N CYS A 151 16.31 -12.78 8.02
CA CYS A 151 14.99 -12.23 8.33
C CYS A 151 14.68 -11.17 7.28
N VAL A 152 13.84 -11.54 6.31
CA VAL A 152 13.52 -10.68 5.17
C VAL A 152 12.02 -10.61 4.91
N VAL A 153 11.55 -9.45 4.49
CA VAL A 153 10.18 -9.21 4.02
C VAL A 153 10.25 -8.61 2.63
N GLY A 154 9.73 -9.32 1.62
CA GLY A 154 9.55 -8.80 0.28
C GLY A 154 8.11 -8.33 0.06
N HIS A 155 7.93 -7.25 -0.66
CA HIS A 155 6.61 -6.63 -0.88
C HIS A 155 6.49 -6.12 -2.32
N ASN A 156 5.41 -6.49 -3.01
CA ASN A 156 4.92 -5.82 -4.22
C ASN A 156 3.79 -4.88 -3.82
N GLU A 157 3.94 -3.60 -4.20
CA GLU A 157 2.84 -2.64 -4.11
C GLU A 157 2.15 -2.54 -5.46
N ASP A 158 0.86 -2.91 -5.48
CA ASP A 158 0.05 -2.99 -6.69
C ASP A 158 -1.17 -2.05 -6.61
N SER A 159 -1.32 -1.18 -7.60
CA SER A 159 -2.45 -0.24 -7.68
C SER A 159 -2.83 0.12 -9.12
N GLY A 160 -3.94 0.82 -9.26
CA GLY A 160 -4.54 1.21 -10.54
C GLY A 160 -3.61 2.02 -11.45
N ALA A 161 -3.93 2.00 -12.74
CA ALA A 161 -3.08 2.62 -13.78
C ALA A 161 -2.84 4.13 -13.57
N GLY A 162 -3.75 4.82 -12.87
CA GLY A 162 -3.61 6.23 -12.50
C GLY A 162 -2.42 6.50 -11.56
N ASP A 163 -1.95 5.51 -10.81
CA ASP A 163 -0.85 5.67 -9.85
C ASP A 163 0.54 5.43 -10.44
N VAL A 164 0.62 4.82 -11.62
CA VAL A 164 1.88 4.57 -12.34
C VAL A 164 2.61 5.89 -12.58
N ASN A 165 3.85 6.00 -12.06
CA ASN A 165 4.69 7.21 -12.08
C ASN A 165 4.19 8.38 -11.21
N ARG A 166 3.24 8.15 -10.31
CA ARG A 166 2.68 9.18 -9.42
C ARG A 166 2.83 8.80 -7.96
N THR A 167 3.99 8.27 -7.66
CA THR A 167 4.42 7.84 -6.33
C THR A 167 5.78 8.43 -6.02
N ALA A 168 6.14 8.50 -4.74
CA ALA A 168 7.43 9.00 -4.29
C ALA A 168 7.88 8.32 -3.00
N LEU A 169 9.18 8.41 -2.72
CA LEU A 169 9.73 8.16 -1.39
C LEU A 169 9.80 9.49 -0.63
N VAL A 170 9.31 9.51 0.61
CA VAL A 170 9.33 10.69 1.47
C VAL A 170 10.12 10.39 2.72
N THR A 171 11.13 11.20 3.00
CA THR A 171 11.89 11.21 4.26
C THR A 171 11.57 12.48 5.02
N ALA A 172 11.03 12.41 6.23
CA ALA A 172 10.74 13.64 6.96
C ALA A 172 10.83 13.53 8.47
N LYS A 173 11.06 14.68 9.10
CA LYS A 173 10.85 14.93 10.52
C LYS A 173 10.02 16.19 10.68
N ILE A 174 8.98 16.07 11.50
CA ILE A 174 8.00 17.11 11.73
C ILE A 174 7.83 17.27 13.23
N LYS A 175 8.06 18.48 13.77
CA LYS A 175 8.04 18.75 15.21
C LYS A 175 9.03 17.81 15.94
N ASN A 176 8.62 17.33 17.12
CA ASN A 176 9.37 16.37 17.92
C ASN A 176 9.06 14.90 17.54
N ASN A 177 8.41 14.65 16.40
CA ASN A 177 8.12 13.29 15.96
C ASN A 177 9.40 12.60 15.44
N PRO A 178 9.43 11.26 15.44
CA PRO A 178 10.51 10.50 14.82
C PRO A 178 10.77 10.88 13.37
N TRP A 179 12.04 10.85 12.95
CA TRP A 179 12.35 10.74 11.52
C TRP A 179 11.70 9.49 10.95
N PHE A 180 11.17 9.62 9.73
CA PHE A 180 10.62 8.50 8.99
C PHE A 180 11.01 8.55 7.52
N THR A 181 10.99 7.40 6.86
CA THR A 181 11.06 7.25 5.41
C THR A 181 9.94 6.32 4.94
N ALA A 182 9.08 6.77 4.04
CA ALA A 182 7.91 6.02 3.60
C ALA A 182 7.57 6.23 2.13
N PHE A 183 7.01 5.20 1.51
CA PHE A 183 6.44 5.30 0.17
C PHE A 183 5.07 5.97 0.23
N THR A 184 4.80 6.84 -0.74
CA THR A 184 3.54 7.54 -0.85
C THR A 184 3.01 7.52 -2.27
N TYR A 185 1.71 7.39 -2.38
CA TYR A 185 0.98 7.87 -3.54
C TYR A 185 0.91 9.40 -3.47
N LEU A 186 1.15 10.09 -4.58
CA LEU A 186 1.19 11.54 -4.56
C LEU A 186 -0.22 12.11 -4.36
N GLY A 187 -0.41 12.88 -3.29
CA GLY A 187 -1.70 13.39 -2.83
C GLY A 187 -2.25 12.66 -1.61
N ASP A 188 -1.63 11.54 -1.23
CA ASP A 188 -1.92 10.85 0.02
C ASP A 188 -0.98 11.38 1.12
N LEU A 189 -1.36 11.18 2.37
CA LEU A 189 -0.43 11.25 3.49
C LEU A 189 0.74 10.29 3.20
N PRO A 190 2.00 10.66 3.54
CA PRO A 190 3.10 9.72 3.47
C PRO A 190 2.71 8.43 4.17
N THR A 191 2.84 7.33 3.44
CA THR A 191 2.28 5.98 3.66
C THR A 191 1.05 5.66 2.82
N GLY A 192 1.23 4.68 1.94
CA GLY A 192 0.13 3.93 1.33
C GLY A 192 0.45 2.44 1.14
N ALA A 193 1.67 2.02 1.49
CA ALA A 193 2.21 0.70 1.18
C ALA A 193 3.18 0.24 2.27
N PHE A 194 4.29 0.97 2.45
CA PHE A 194 5.36 0.59 3.36
C PHE A 194 6.14 1.82 3.86
N GLY A 195 6.86 1.64 4.96
CA GLY A 195 7.73 2.68 5.52
C GLY A 195 8.51 2.20 6.75
N ALA A 196 9.36 3.08 7.26
CA ALA A 196 10.15 2.86 8.46
C ALA A 196 10.41 4.17 9.21
N ASN A 197 10.75 4.08 10.50
CA ASN A 197 11.13 5.23 11.32
C ASN A 197 12.45 5.04 12.08
N GLN A 198 12.94 6.11 12.70
CA GLN A 198 14.24 6.16 13.40
C GLN A 198 14.35 5.22 14.61
N HIS A 199 13.23 4.65 15.07
CA HIS A 199 13.20 3.70 16.19
C HIS A 199 13.32 2.25 15.71
N GLY A 200 13.60 2.03 14.43
CA GLY A 200 13.73 0.69 13.86
C GLY A 200 12.39 -0.02 13.69
N VAL A 201 11.28 0.72 13.70
CA VAL A 201 9.96 0.21 13.31
C VAL A 201 9.86 0.32 11.79
N ALA A 202 9.66 -0.80 11.11
CA ALA A 202 9.37 -0.84 9.68
C ALA A 202 8.09 -1.64 9.41
N PHE A 203 7.43 -1.40 8.29
CA PHE A 203 6.26 -2.18 7.90
C PHE A 203 6.05 -2.21 6.39
N SER A 204 5.42 -3.28 5.91
CA SER A 204 4.62 -3.30 4.69
C SER A 204 3.15 -3.51 5.05
N MET A 205 2.25 -3.21 4.12
CA MET A 205 0.81 -3.23 4.37
C MET A 205 0.02 -3.61 3.12
N ASN A 206 -0.98 -4.48 3.29
CA ASN A 206 -1.96 -4.83 2.27
C ASN A 206 -3.35 -4.42 2.72
N TYR A 207 -4.18 -3.90 1.80
CA TYR A 207 -5.62 -3.77 2.07
C TYR A 207 -6.27 -5.16 2.15
N VAL A 208 -7.14 -5.40 3.13
CA VAL A 208 -7.95 -6.63 3.25
C VAL A 208 -9.38 -6.27 3.63
N GLU A 209 -10.33 -6.52 2.73
CA GLU A 209 -11.69 -6.03 2.91
C GLU A 209 -12.52 -6.93 3.83
N PRO A 210 -13.06 -6.42 4.95
CA PRO A 210 -14.14 -7.08 5.68
C PRO A 210 -15.49 -6.82 4.99
N LEU A 211 -16.43 -7.77 5.03
CA LEU A 211 -17.80 -7.52 4.50
C LEU A 211 -18.57 -6.44 5.28
N ASP A 212 -18.20 -6.22 6.55
CA ASP A 212 -18.84 -5.23 7.40
C ASP A 212 -17.86 -4.07 7.61
N ILE A 213 -18.29 -2.83 7.37
CA ILE A 213 -17.50 -1.61 7.57
C ILE A 213 -18.09 -0.76 8.70
N ASP A 214 -17.23 -0.13 9.50
CA ASP A 214 -17.63 0.86 10.50
C ASP A 214 -17.67 2.26 9.87
N VAL A 215 -18.85 2.64 9.34
CA VAL A 215 -19.05 3.88 8.58
C VAL A 215 -18.75 5.11 9.44
N GLY A 216 -17.73 5.86 9.05
CA GLY A 216 -17.25 7.04 9.78
C GLY A 216 -16.07 6.75 10.72
N GLY A 217 -15.58 5.51 10.76
CA GLY A 217 -14.34 5.16 11.47
C GLY A 217 -13.08 5.75 10.82
N LEU A 218 -11.93 5.43 11.40
CA LEU A 218 -10.61 5.89 10.97
C LEU A 218 -10.15 5.14 9.72
N GLY A 219 -9.60 5.89 8.77
CA GLY A 219 -9.08 5.37 7.52
C GLY A 219 -7.62 4.95 7.60
N ARG A 220 -7.27 3.96 6.80
CA ARG A 220 -5.94 3.33 6.74
C ARG A 220 -4.78 4.32 6.69
N GLY A 221 -4.85 5.29 5.78
CA GLY A 221 -3.74 6.22 5.51
C GLY A 221 -3.34 7.01 6.75
N PHE A 222 -4.31 7.32 7.62
CA PHE A 222 -4.04 8.00 8.88
C PHE A 222 -3.43 7.07 9.92
N ILE A 223 -3.86 5.80 9.98
CA ILE A 223 -3.29 4.78 10.88
C ILE A 223 -1.85 4.49 10.50
N SER A 224 -1.57 4.28 9.21
CA SER A 224 -0.20 4.02 8.74
C SER A 224 0.70 5.25 8.89
N ARG A 225 0.15 6.46 8.72
CA ARG A 225 0.89 7.70 9.00
C ARG A 225 1.24 7.82 10.49
N ASP A 226 0.30 7.49 11.37
CA ASP A 226 0.48 7.44 12.83
C ASP A 226 1.53 6.41 13.26
N LEU A 227 1.56 5.25 12.60
CA LEU A 227 2.52 4.18 12.85
C LEU A 227 3.97 4.64 12.67
N LEU A 228 4.25 5.57 11.75
CA LEU A 228 5.60 6.14 11.59
C LEU A 228 6.05 6.95 12.82
N GLY A 229 5.11 7.38 13.68
CA GLY A 229 5.41 8.01 14.96
C GLY A 229 5.71 7.03 16.10
N ALA A 230 5.68 5.72 15.85
CA ALA A 230 5.91 4.72 16.88
C ALA A 230 7.32 4.80 17.50
N THR A 231 7.41 4.66 18.81
CA THR A 231 8.66 4.77 19.57
C THR A 231 9.24 3.43 20.00
N SER A 232 8.48 2.35 19.81
CA SER A 232 8.86 0.98 20.09
C SER A 232 7.99 0.01 19.30
N HIS A 233 8.35 -1.27 19.31
CA HIS A 233 7.54 -2.32 18.72
C HIS A 233 6.15 -2.43 19.37
N ASP A 234 6.06 -2.31 20.70
CA ASP A 234 4.77 -2.40 21.41
C ASP A 234 3.88 -1.18 21.12
N ASP A 235 4.47 0.02 21.01
CA ASP A 235 3.76 1.23 20.57
C ASP A 235 3.24 1.07 19.13
N ALA A 236 4.06 0.49 18.23
CA ALA A 236 3.65 0.18 16.86
C ALA A 236 2.45 -0.78 16.81
N VAL A 237 2.46 -1.86 17.61
CA VAL A 237 1.31 -2.78 17.73
C VAL A 237 0.07 -2.05 18.26
N ALA A 238 0.22 -1.21 19.29
CA ALA A 238 -0.89 -0.44 19.86
C ALA A 238 -1.53 0.52 18.83
N ARG A 239 -0.71 1.18 18.00
CA ARG A 239 -1.19 2.07 16.92
C ARG A 239 -1.91 1.29 15.82
N ILE A 240 -1.34 0.18 15.36
CA ILE A 240 -1.96 -0.67 14.32
C ILE A 240 -3.30 -1.22 14.80
N THR A 241 -3.39 -1.67 16.05
CA THR A 241 -4.60 -2.30 16.61
C THR A 241 -5.58 -1.33 17.26
N ARG A 242 -5.38 -0.01 17.07
CA ARG A 242 -6.19 0.98 17.75
C ARG A 242 -7.69 0.83 17.43
N PRO A 243 -8.58 1.12 18.39
CA PRO A 243 -10.01 1.06 18.14
C PRO A 243 -10.51 2.07 17.11
N GLY A 244 -11.67 1.78 16.52
CA GLY A 244 -12.43 2.70 15.67
C GLY A 244 -11.97 2.77 14.22
N GLN A 245 -11.25 1.76 13.71
CA GLN A 245 -10.92 1.66 12.29
C GLN A 245 -12.15 1.28 11.47
N ALA A 246 -12.33 1.96 10.34
CA ALA A 246 -13.50 1.77 9.48
C ALA A 246 -13.46 0.45 8.73
N SER A 247 -12.33 0.11 8.10
CA SER A 247 -12.13 -1.11 7.31
C SER A 247 -10.98 -1.93 7.89
N GLY A 248 -10.32 -2.75 7.08
CA GLY A 248 -9.24 -3.61 7.56
C GLY A 248 -8.05 -3.77 6.65
N HIS A 249 -6.94 -4.12 7.30
CA HIS A 249 -5.59 -4.09 6.75
C HIS A 249 -4.75 -5.22 7.32
N ASN A 250 -3.80 -5.67 6.52
CA ASN A 250 -2.72 -6.53 6.96
C ASN A 250 -1.44 -5.72 7.06
N PHE A 251 -0.66 -5.94 8.10
CA PHE A 251 0.68 -5.39 8.26
C PHE A 251 1.67 -6.53 8.46
N GLN A 252 2.80 -6.48 7.75
CA GLN A 252 4.02 -7.14 8.19
C GLN A 252 4.82 -6.12 9.00
N LEU A 253 4.65 -6.12 10.32
CA LEU A 253 5.34 -5.21 11.23
C LEU A 253 6.71 -5.80 11.59
N MET A 254 7.76 -5.02 11.36
CA MET A 254 9.15 -5.38 11.59
C MET A 254 9.74 -4.56 12.73
N ASP A 255 10.33 -5.23 13.72
CA ASP A 255 11.23 -4.65 14.72
C ASP A 255 12.66 -4.96 14.30
N VAL A 256 13.28 -3.98 13.64
CA VAL A 256 14.58 -4.10 13.00
C VAL A 256 15.69 -4.40 14.03
N PRO A 257 15.80 -3.68 15.17
CA PRO A 257 16.81 -3.97 16.19
C PRO A 257 16.83 -5.41 16.71
N THR A 258 15.67 -6.09 16.75
CA THR A 258 15.56 -7.45 17.28
C THR A 258 15.31 -8.51 16.21
N ALA A 259 15.25 -8.12 14.93
CA ALA A 259 14.92 -8.97 13.79
C ALA A 259 13.59 -9.74 13.94
N ARG A 260 12.58 -9.11 14.55
CA ARG A 260 11.25 -9.71 14.74
C ARG A 260 10.27 -9.25 13.67
N VAL A 261 9.36 -10.14 13.27
CA VAL A 261 8.30 -9.85 12.30
C VAL A 261 6.96 -10.36 12.83
N LEU A 262 5.97 -9.48 12.88
CA LEU A 262 4.58 -9.81 13.18
C LEU A 262 3.73 -9.66 11.92
N ASN A 263 2.91 -10.67 11.65
CA ASN A 263 1.75 -10.52 10.79
C ASN A 263 0.57 -10.04 11.64
N ILE A 264 0.04 -8.87 11.33
CA ILE A 264 -1.11 -8.28 12.03
C ILE A 264 -2.24 -8.07 11.04
N GLU A 265 -3.38 -8.71 11.27
CA GLU A 265 -4.61 -8.44 10.54
C GLU A 265 -5.58 -7.68 11.43
N VAL A 266 -6.11 -6.58 10.91
CA VAL A 266 -7.08 -5.72 11.58
C VAL A 266 -8.32 -5.63 10.71
N ALA A 267 -9.48 -5.60 11.33
CA ALA A 267 -10.76 -5.32 10.69
C ALA A 267 -11.58 -4.33 11.52
N SER A 268 -12.63 -3.81 10.89
CA SER A 268 -13.66 -2.98 11.51
C SER A 268 -14.19 -3.56 12.82
N PHE A 269 -14.73 -2.71 13.69
CA PHE A 269 -15.27 -3.10 15.00
C PHE A 269 -14.23 -3.72 15.96
N ASN A 270 -12.99 -3.20 15.93
CA ASN A 270 -11.91 -3.52 16.86
C ASN A 270 -11.49 -5.01 16.84
N ARG A 271 -11.55 -5.64 15.67
CA ARG A 271 -11.19 -7.04 15.49
C ARG A 271 -9.76 -7.13 15.00
N THR A 272 -8.93 -7.89 15.69
CA THR A 272 -7.51 -8.03 15.34
C THR A 272 -7.03 -9.45 15.54
N ASN A 273 -6.03 -9.84 14.74
CA ASN A 273 -5.22 -11.02 14.95
C ASN A 273 -3.75 -10.62 14.83
N ILE A 274 -2.94 -11.02 15.81
CA ILE A 274 -1.50 -10.79 15.82
C ILE A 274 -0.81 -12.14 15.86
N ARG A 275 0.10 -12.38 14.93
CA ARG A 275 0.90 -13.59 14.85
C ARG A 275 2.36 -13.26 14.61
N GLU A 276 3.24 -13.74 15.47
CA GLU A 276 4.68 -13.68 15.22
C GLU A 276 5.11 -14.75 14.20
N ILE A 277 5.94 -14.35 13.24
CA ILE A 277 6.59 -15.26 12.30
C ILE A 277 7.99 -15.51 12.82
N THR A 278 8.15 -16.60 13.57
CA THR A 278 9.42 -16.94 14.25
C THR A 278 10.43 -17.57 13.30
N ALA A 279 11.72 -17.45 13.63
CA ALA A 279 12.80 -18.12 12.90
C ALA A 279 12.54 -19.63 12.77
N GLY A 280 12.64 -20.15 11.56
CA GLY A 280 12.36 -21.56 11.23
C GLY A 280 10.90 -21.85 10.88
N SER A 281 10.01 -20.86 10.94
CA SER A 281 8.67 -20.96 10.36
C SER A 281 8.75 -21.19 8.85
N ALA A 282 7.74 -21.87 8.29
CA ALA A 282 7.57 -21.90 6.85
C ALA A 282 7.43 -20.46 6.30
N PRO A 283 7.96 -20.16 5.10
CA PRO A 283 7.79 -18.84 4.49
C PRO A 283 6.31 -18.47 4.42
N PHE A 284 5.99 -17.23 4.79
CA PHE A 284 4.63 -16.75 4.91
C PHE A 284 4.31 -15.79 3.78
N PHE A 285 3.32 -16.12 2.95
CA PHE A 285 2.90 -15.33 1.80
C PHE A 285 1.52 -14.74 2.07
N HIS A 286 1.40 -13.41 1.95
CA HIS A 286 0.18 -12.67 2.22
C HIS A 286 -0.24 -11.82 1.02
N THR A 287 -1.54 -11.60 0.89
CA THR A 287 -2.17 -10.88 -0.23
C THR A 287 -3.39 -10.13 0.31
N ASN A 288 -4.31 -9.66 -0.53
CA ASN A 288 -5.49 -8.90 -0.09
C ASN A 288 -6.65 -9.78 0.40
N GLN A 289 -6.35 -10.82 1.20
CA GLN A 289 -7.33 -11.68 1.88
C GLN A 289 -6.89 -11.95 3.32
N TYR A 290 -7.83 -11.92 4.27
CA TYR A 290 -7.57 -12.38 5.63
C TYR A 290 -7.24 -13.86 5.63
N GLN A 291 -6.15 -14.21 6.29
CA GLN A 291 -5.68 -15.59 6.46
C GLN A 291 -5.68 -16.02 7.94
N SER A 292 -5.53 -15.08 8.87
CA SER A 292 -5.35 -15.37 10.30
C SER A 292 -6.55 -14.92 11.14
N LEU A 293 -7.16 -13.79 10.81
CA LEU A 293 -8.37 -13.28 11.40
C LEU A 293 -9.59 -13.92 10.72
N LEU A 294 -10.40 -14.65 11.49
CA LEU A 294 -11.59 -15.31 10.97
C LEU A 294 -12.76 -14.31 10.88
N ILE A 295 -12.97 -13.78 9.69
CA ILE A 295 -14.00 -12.78 9.39
C ILE A 295 -14.66 -13.09 8.04
N ARG A 296 -15.89 -12.61 7.87
CA ARG A 296 -16.53 -12.61 6.56
C ARG A 296 -15.86 -11.54 5.69
N GLN A 297 -15.38 -11.95 4.53
CA GLN A 297 -14.73 -11.11 3.53
C GLN A 297 -15.29 -11.45 2.14
N PRO A 298 -15.28 -10.52 1.18
CA PRO A 298 -15.71 -10.81 -0.17
C PRO A 298 -14.67 -11.66 -0.90
N VAL A 299 -15.10 -12.24 -2.04
CA VAL A 299 -14.19 -12.98 -2.90
C VAL A 299 -13.41 -12.00 -3.77
N PHE A 300 -12.10 -11.89 -3.55
CA PHE A 300 -11.20 -11.14 -4.45
C PHE A 300 -10.46 -12.08 -5.40
N PRO A 301 -10.84 -12.16 -6.69
CA PRO A 301 -10.23 -13.08 -7.64
C PRO A 301 -8.71 -12.98 -7.69
N SER A 302 -8.16 -11.76 -7.83
CA SER A 302 -6.69 -11.55 -7.88
C SER A 302 -5.99 -12.15 -6.66
N SER A 303 -6.48 -11.86 -5.46
CA SER A 303 -5.87 -12.35 -4.23
C SER A 303 -5.91 -13.87 -4.13
N TYR A 304 -7.05 -14.51 -4.45
CA TYR A 304 -7.14 -15.97 -4.47
C TYR A 304 -6.24 -16.62 -5.51
N HIS A 305 -6.13 -16.03 -6.70
CA HIS A 305 -5.24 -16.53 -7.74
C HIS A 305 -3.78 -16.47 -7.32
N ARG A 306 -3.32 -15.36 -6.72
CA ARG A 306 -1.96 -15.23 -6.20
C ARG A 306 -1.67 -16.17 -5.03
N LEU A 307 -2.60 -16.33 -4.09
CA LEU A 307 -2.49 -17.32 -3.02
C LEU A 307 -2.44 -18.75 -3.56
N ARG A 308 -3.30 -19.07 -4.51
CA ARG A 308 -3.28 -20.37 -5.19
C ARG A 308 -1.96 -20.56 -5.95
N ARG A 309 -1.46 -19.54 -6.64
CA ARG A 309 -0.18 -19.61 -7.36
C ARG A 309 0.95 -19.97 -6.39
N TYR A 310 0.96 -19.36 -5.19
CA TYR A 310 1.91 -19.70 -4.14
C TYR A 310 1.88 -21.18 -3.73
N THR A 311 0.71 -21.83 -3.70
CA THR A 311 0.63 -23.27 -3.38
C THR A 311 1.16 -24.20 -4.47
N HIS A 312 1.44 -23.70 -5.67
CA HIS A 312 1.93 -24.48 -6.81
C HIS A 312 3.41 -24.23 -7.13
N VAL A 313 4.08 -23.39 -6.35
CA VAL A 313 5.51 -23.12 -6.47
C VAL A 313 6.27 -23.71 -5.28
N THR A 314 7.58 -23.91 -5.44
CA THR A 314 8.44 -24.27 -4.32
C THR A 314 8.50 -23.11 -3.33
N PRO A 315 8.24 -23.33 -2.02
CA PRO A 315 8.37 -22.29 -1.01
C PRO A 315 9.75 -21.61 -1.06
N PRO A 316 9.81 -20.27 -1.11
CA PRO A 316 11.08 -19.55 -1.19
C PRO A 316 11.99 -19.81 0.01
N SER A 317 13.26 -20.09 -0.26
CA SER A 317 14.29 -20.37 0.76
C SER A 317 15.46 -19.40 0.72
N SER A 318 15.40 -18.41 -0.17
CA SER A 318 16.44 -17.41 -0.40
C SER A 318 15.85 -16.12 -0.96
N VAL A 319 16.54 -14.98 -0.80
CA VAL A 319 16.17 -13.71 -1.43
C VAL A 319 15.99 -13.87 -2.95
N ALA A 320 16.85 -14.64 -3.63
CA ALA A 320 16.68 -14.89 -5.05
C ALA A 320 15.32 -15.57 -5.38
N SER A 321 14.92 -16.57 -4.61
CA SER A 321 13.60 -17.22 -4.78
C SER A 321 12.42 -16.33 -4.35
N ILE A 322 12.63 -15.40 -3.41
CA ILE A 322 11.62 -14.39 -3.05
C ILE A 322 11.36 -13.47 -4.24
N LEU A 323 12.43 -12.91 -4.83
CA LEU A 323 12.31 -12.04 -6.00
C LEU A 323 11.75 -12.78 -7.21
N ALA A 324 12.08 -14.06 -7.40
CA ALA A 324 11.49 -14.89 -8.44
C ALA A 324 9.98 -15.08 -8.24
N LEU A 325 9.52 -15.29 -7.00
CA LEU A 325 8.10 -15.42 -6.70
C LEU A 325 7.35 -14.09 -6.84
N LEU A 326 7.90 -13.00 -6.30
CA LEU A 326 7.33 -11.67 -6.45
C LEU A 326 7.36 -11.17 -7.90
N GLY A 327 8.19 -11.77 -8.75
CA GLY A 327 8.23 -11.56 -10.20
C GLY A 327 7.40 -12.56 -11.00
N ASP A 328 6.64 -13.45 -10.35
CA ASP A 328 5.96 -14.55 -11.03
C ASP A 328 4.78 -14.07 -11.87
N GLN A 329 4.81 -14.44 -13.15
CA GLN A 329 3.75 -14.19 -14.13
C GLN A 329 3.15 -15.50 -14.66
N GLY A 330 3.17 -16.56 -13.85
CA GLY A 330 2.75 -17.89 -14.27
C GLY A 330 1.23 -18.06 -14.34
N ASP A 331 0.47 -17.30 -13.55
CA ASP A 331 -0.97 -17.15 -13.74
C ASP A 331 -1.24 -16.07 -14.80
N THR A 332 -1.97 -16.44 -15.86
CA THR A 332 -2.22 -15.53 -16.99
C THR A 332 -3.41 -14.60 -16.79
N SER A 333 -4.23 -14.84 -15.77
CA SER A 333 -5.41 -14.01 -15.46
C SER A 333 -5.09 -13.01 -14.36
N TYR A 334 -4.43 -13.47 -13.29
CA TYR A 334 -4.04 -12.65 -12.14
C TYR A 334 -2.65 -13.08 -11.64
N PRO A 335 -1.57 -12.65 -12.33
CA PRO A 335 -0.19 -12.95 -11.91
C PRO A 335 0.15 -12.32 -10.56
N ILE A 336 1.32 -12.64 -9.99
CA ILE A 336 1.83 -11.95 -8.78
C ILE A 336 2.51 -10.62 -9.15
N PHE A 337 3.13 -10.57 -10.33
CA PHE A 337 3.76 -9.36 -10.86
C PHE A 337 3.05 -8.85 -12.10
N HIS A 338 2.72 -7.56 -12.10
CA HIS A 338 1.96 -6.92 -13.16
C HIS A 338 2.79 -5.86 -13.89
N ASP A 339 3.01 -6.05 -15.18
CA ASP A 339 3.75 -5.13 -16.04
C ASP A 339 3.20 -5.13 -17.48
N ASP A 340 3.89 -4.41 -18.38
CA ASP A 340 3.51 -4.37 -19.80
C ASP A 340 3.47 -5.77 -20.43
N LYS A 341 4.36 -6.68 -19.99
CA LYS A 341 4.45 -8.04 -20.55
C LYS A 341 3.25 -8.89 -20.11
N SER A 342 2.79 -8.77 -18.85
CA SER A 342 1.57 -9.48 -18.40
C SER A 342 0.33 -8.87 -19.05
N HIS A 343 0.20 -7.54 -19.07
CA HIS A 343 -0.96 -6.89 -19.67
C HIS A 343 -1.08 -7.13 -21.18
N ALA A 344 0.04 -7.22 -21.91
CA ALA A 344 0.03 -7.62 -23.31
C ALA A 344 -0.53 -9.03 -23.55
N LYS A 345 -0.55 -9.89 -22.52
CA LYS A 345 -1.15 -11.24 -22.55
C LYS A 345 -2.63 -11.25 -22.11
N GLY A 346 -3.20 -10.10 -21.73
CA GLY A 346 -4.62 -9.96 -21.41
C GLY A 346 -5.00 -10.30 -19.96
N GLU A 347 -4.07 -10.13 -19.02
CA GLU A 347 -4.37 -10.26 -17.59
C GLU A 347 -5.34 -9.16 -17.09
N LEU A 348 -5.99 -9.39 -15.95
CA LEU A 348 -7.15 -8.64 -15.46
C LEU A 348 -6.89 -7.79 -14.21
N SER A 349 -5.64 -7.71 -13.77
CA SER A 349 -5.24 -7.02 -12.55
C SER A 349 -4.82 -5.57 -12.81
N ASN A 350 -4.34 -4.91 -11.77
CA ASN A 350 -3.75 -3.58 -11.83
C ASN A 350 -2.23 -3.66 -12.07
N TRP A 351 -1.46 -2.64 -11.71
CA TRP A 351 -0.02 -2.55 -12.03
C TRP A 351 0.84 -2.72 -10.78
N THR A 352 1.95 -3.45 -10.88
CA THR A 352 2.99 -3.44 -9.84
C THR A 352 3.81 -2.17 -9.96
N LEU A 353 3.62 -1.27 -9.00
CA LEU A 353 4.27 0.04 -8.99
C LEU A 353 5.73 -0.10 -8.59
N ILE A 354 5.99 -0.89 -7.55
CA ILE A 354 7.33 -1.12 -7.02
C ILE A 354 7.41 -2.46 -6.28
N THR A 355 8.57 -3.09 -6.33
CA THR A 355 8.94 -4.18 -5.43
C THR A 355 10.01 -3.69 -4.46
N VAL A 356 9.85 -3.99 -3.18
CA VAL A 356 10.86 -3.70 -2.15
C VAL A 356 11.23 -4.95 -1.36
N LEU A 357 12.43 -4.94 -0.79
CA LEU A 357 12.90 -5.98 0.12
C LEU A 357 13.47 -5.35 1.38
N PHE A 358 12.86 -5.65 2.52
CA PHE A 358 13.39 -5.37 3.84
C PHE A 358 14.31 -6.52 4.24
N ASP A 359 15.60 -6.25 4.37
CA ASP A 359 16.55 -7.08 5.10
C ASP A 359 16.56 -6.65 6.56
N VAL A 360 15.58 -7.17 7.31
CA VAL A 360 15.31 -6.79 8.70
C VAL A 360 16.52 -7.10 9.58
N LYS A 361 17.17 -8.25 9.35
CA LYS A 361 18.32 -8.68 10.16
C LYS A 361 19.53 -7.75 10.00
N ASN A 362 19.80 -7.27 8.78
CA ASN A 362 20.91 -6.35 8.52
C ASN A 362 20.51 -4.87 8.56
N GLY A 363 19.24 -4.56 8.78
CA GLY A 363 18.75 -3.18 8.86
C GLY A 363 18.79 -2.43 7.53
N VAL A 364 18.45 -3.08 6.42
CA VAL A 364 18.49 -2.45 5.08
C VAL A 364 17.18 -2.62 4.34
N LEU A 365 16.66 -1.54 3.75
CA LEU A 365 15.56 -1.59 2.79
C LEU A 365 16.09 -1.34 1.38
N TYR A 366 15.87 -2.29 0.49
CA TYR A 366 16.17 -2.20 -0.93
C TYR A 366 14.92 -1.87 -1.72
N LEU A 367 14.95 -0.77 -2.47
CA LEU A 367 13.88 -0.42 -3.41
C LEU A 367 14.34 -0.78 -4.82
N LEU A 368 13.64 -1.71 -5.47
CA LEU A 368 13.94 -2.11 -6.84
C LEU A 368 13.40 -1.08 -7.83
N ARG A 369 14.00 -1.04 -9.03
CA ARG A 369 13.56 -0.15 -10.10
C ARG A 369 12.06 -0.34 -10.35
N PRO A 370 11.24 0.71 -10.19
CA PRO A 370 9.80 0.64 -10.41
C PRO A 370 9.44 0.05 -11.78
N ARG A 371 8.33 -0.71 -11.83
CA ARG A 371 7.77 -1.29 -13.06
C ARG A 371 8.69 -2.27 -13.81
N VAL A 372 9.77 -2.72 -13.19
CA VAL A 372 10.65 -3.76 -13.73
C VAL A 372 10.49 -5.00 -12.88
N ASN A 373 10.30 -6.14 -13.54
CA ASN A 373 10.18 -7.43 -12.86
C ASN A 373 11.33 -7.63 -11.86
N PRO A 374 11.08 -7.96 -10.58
CA PRO A 374 12.10 -8.03 -9.54
C PRO A 374 13.20 -9.08 -9.82
N GLY A 375 12.93 -10.09 -10.65
CA GLY A 375 13.97 -11.02 -11.11
C GLY A 375 15.02 -10.35 -12.02
N GLU A 376 14.60 -9.34 -12.80
CA GLU A 376 15.44 -8.59 -13.75
C GLU A 376 15.90 -7.24 -13.17
N ALA A 377 15.15 -6.68 -12.22
CA ALA A 377 15.34 -5.33 -11.72
C ALA A 377 16.71 -5.12 -11.06
N ARG A 378 17.19 -3.88 -11.18
CA ARG A 378 18.30 -3.34 -10.41
C ARG A 378 17.76 -2.65 -9.16
N VAL A 379 18.59 -2.56 -8.12
CA VAL A 379 18.29 -1.74 -6.95
C VAL A 379 18.39 -0.27 -7.36
N ALA A 380 17.34 0.51 -7.11
CA ALA A 380 17.31 1.94 -7.41
C ALA A 380 17.68 2.79 -6.19
N MET A 381 17.23 2.38 -5.00
CA MET A 381 17.53 3.06 -3.75
C MET A 381 17.81 2.06 -2.63
N VAL A 382 18.62 2.47 -1.67
CA VAL A 382 18.89 1.75 -0.42
C VAL A 382 18.62 2.70 0.75
N VAL A 383 17.91 2.21 1.76
CA VAL A 383 17.64 2.95 3.01
C VAL A 383 18.23 2.16 4.18
N ASP A 384 18.98 2.84 5.04
CA ASP A 384 19.39 2.30 6.34
C ASP A 384 18.18 2.33 7.30
N LEU A 385 17.73 1.17 7.77
CA LEU A 385 16.57 1.06 8.66
C LEU A 385 16.90 1.43 10.12
N LEU A 386 18.18 1.58 10.46
CA LEU A 386 18.65 2.08 11.76
C LEU A 386 18.97 3.59 11.71
N ASP A 387 19.11 4.17 10.51
CA ASP A 387 19.15 5.61 10.25
C ASP A 387 18.34 5.94 9.00
N VAL A 388 17.01 6.04 9.16
CA VAL A 388 16.07 6.19 8.04
C VAL A 388 16.26 7.47 7.21
N GLN A 389 17.05 8.43 7.69
CA GLN A 389 17.45 9.61 6.91
C GLN A 389 18.48 9.27 5.82
N HIS A 390 19.25 8.20 6.02
CA HIS A 390 20.27 7.74 5.11
C HIS A 390 19.65 6.99 3.93
N VAL A 391 19.15 7.76 2.96
CA VAL A 391 18.67 7.25 1.67
C VAL A 391 19.77 7.41 0.63
N LYS A 392 20.22 6.30 0.06
CA LYS A 392 21.16 6.30 -1.07
C LYS A 392 20.43 6.02 -2.38
N VAL A 393 20.36 7.04 -3.25
CA VAL A 393 19.91 6.88 -4.64
C VAL A 393 21.06 6.37 -5.50
N LEU A 394 20.86 5.27 -6.24
CA LEU A 394 21.91 4.60 -7.00
C LEU A 394 21.84 5.00 -8.48
N HIS A 395 22.83 5.77 -8.94
CA HIS A 395 22.83 6.33 -10.29
C HIS A 395 23.65 5.52 -11.30
N THR A 396 24.63 4.74 -10.84
CA THR A 396 25.56 4.01 -11.73
C THR A 396 25.30 2.51 -11.73
N ALA A 397 25.55 1.84 -12.87
CA ALA A 397 25.42 0.38 -12.96
C ALA A 397 26.26 -0.36 -11.90
N SER A 398 27.48 0.12 -11.62
CA SER A 398 28.35 -0.49 -10.61
C SER A 398 27.77 -0.43 -9.20
N GLU A 399 27.15 0.70 -8.81
CA GLU A 399 26.50 0.82 -7.51
C GLU A 399 25.27 -0.08 -7.41
N GLN A 400 24.47 -0.12 -8.48
CA GLN A 400 23.27 -0.93 -8.58
C GLN A 400 23.60 -2.43 -8.52
N ASP A 401 24.65 -2.87 -9.22
CA ASP A 401 25.11 -4.26 -9.23
C ASP A 401 25.72 -4.68 -7.88
N LEU A 402 26.45 -3.79 -7.22
CA LEU A 402 26.96 -4.02 -5.86
C LEU A 402 25.80 -4.16 -4.86
N ALA A 403 24.82 -3.25 -4.90
CA ALA A 403 23.65 -3.31 -4.03
C ALA A 403 22.83 -4.60 -4.29
N LYS A 404 22.64 -4.99 -5.55
CA LYS A 404 22.00 -6.27 -5.90
C LYS A 404 22.79 -7.46 -5.37
N THR A 405 24.12 -7.42 -5.46
CA THR A 405 24.99 -8.47 -4.90
C THR A 405 24.83 -8.58 -3.39
N ASN A 406 24.81 -7.45 -2.67
CA ASN A 406 24.61 -7.42 -1.22
C ASN A 406 23.22 -7.96 -0.82
N MET A 407 22.18 -7.50 -1.51
CA MET A 407 20.79 -7.96 -1.30
C MET A 407 20.66 -9.47 -1.52
N LEU A 408 21.29 -10.03 -2.56
CA LEU A 408 21.27 -11.48 -2.80
C LEU A 408 22.15 -12.27 -1.82
N ALA A 409 23.14 -11.61 -1.21
CA ALA A 409 24.04 -12.22 -0.23
C ALA A 409 23.47 -12.23 1.20
N THR A 410 22.33 -11.58 1.47
CA THR A 410 21.60 -11.65 2.75
C THR A 410 21.35 -13.11 3.22
N THR A 411 21.36 -14.07 2.30
CA THR A 411 21.19 -15.51 2.57
C THR A 411 22.48 -16.28 2.84
N LYS A 412 23.65 -15.69 2.60
CA LYS A 412 24.93 -16.33 2.89
C LYS A 412 25.29 -16.04 4.34
N ALA A 413 25.19 -17.07 5.18
CA ALA A 413 25.78 -17.05 6.51
C ALA A 413 27.20 -16.46 6.43
N ARG A 414 27.51 -15.46 7.25
CA ARG A 414 28.91 -15.11 7.52
C ARG A 414 29.49 -16.33 8.25
N SER A 415 30.20 -17.17 7.50
CA SER A 415 30.92 -18.35 8.00
C SER A 415 32.00 -17.95 8.99
#